data_AF-K9Y9D0-F1
#
_entry.id   AF-K9Y9D0-F1
#
_cell.length_a   1.000
_cell.length_b   1.000
_cell.length_c   1.000
_cell.angle_alpha   90.00
_cell.angle_beta   90.00
_cell.angle_gamma   90.00
#
_symmetry.space_group_name_H-M   'P 1'
#
loop_
_entity.id
_entity.type
_entity.pdbx_description
1 polymer ?
#
loop_
_entity_poly.entity_id
_entity_poly.type
_entity_poly.pdbx_seq_one_letter_code
_entity_poly.pdbx_strand_id
1 'polypeptide(L)'
;MNKPSLTHFLLPLSFQLALICAIPAQAVYTHLTGQTVILQTVPVDPYDLLRGYSQTLRYEISPLARVQDLPGWETVVRQTHRLDETLPPDGTTVYVILQAPETDNQTSPPPPWRAIAIRHQPPVDLPDNQVAIQGELNDNWVNYGLEQYYFPEAQRDKINNRINQFQNNPERPFVVEVKVDEGGNAVPISLWLGEEKYRF
;
A
#
# COMPACT_ATOMS: atom_id res chain seq x y z
N MET A 1 12.95 49.38 26.05
CA MET A 1 11.87 48.63 25.35
C MET A 1 12.56 47.71 24.34
N ASN A 2 12.88 46.47 24.72
CA ASN A 2 13.61 45.54 23.86
C ASN A 2 12.70 45.10 22.71
N LYS A 3 13.04 45.47 21.48
CA LYS A 3 12.37 44.94 20.29
C LYS A 3 12.71 43.45 20.21
N PRO A 4 11.73 42.52 20.19
CA PRO A 4 12.05 41.13 19.94
C PRO A 4 12.75 41.06 18.59
N SER A 5 13.98 40.53 18.56
CA SER A 5 14.71 40.46 17.29
C SER A 5 14.00 39.45 16.38
N LEU A 6 14.00 39.72 15.08
CA LEU A 6 13.35 38.90 14.06
C LEU A 6 13.74 37.41 14.17
N THR A 7 14.93 37.11 14.69
CA THR A 7 15.43 35.75 14.91
C THR A 7 14.65 34.97 15.97
N HIS A 8 14.16 35.62 17.04
CA HIS A 8 13.36 34.96 18.08
C HIS A 8 11.97 34.55 17.57
N PHE A 9 11.50 35.16 16.48
CA PHE A 9 10.25 34.80 15.81
C PHE A 9 10.46 33.79 14.69
N LEU A 10 11.48 33.98 13.84
CA LEU A 10 11.75 33.08 12.72
C LEU A 10 12.20 31.69 13.17
N LEU A 11 12.98 31.57 14.24
CA LEU A 11 13.48 30.28 14.72
C LEU A 11 12.33 29.30 15.10
N PRO A 12 11.40 29.65 16.00
CA PRO A 12 10.28 28.74 16.32
C PRO A 12 9.32 28.56 15.14
N LEU A 13 9.14 29.57 14.29
CA LEU A 13 8.28 29.46 13.11
C LEU A 13 8.84 28.47 12.08
N SER A 14 10.14 28.54 11.79
CA SER A 14 10.82 27.60 10.88
C SER A 14 10.80 26.18 11.46
N PHE A 15 11.02 26.03 12.76
CA PHE A 15 10.92 24.72 13.42
C PHE A 15 9.50 24.14 13.34
N GLN A 16 8.47 24.95 13.60
CA GLN A 16 7.08 24.54 13.47
C GLN A 16 6.74 24.14 12.03
N LEU A 17 7.20 24.91 11.05
CA LEU A 17 6.99 24.59 9.64
C LEU A 17 7.69 23.29 9.25
N ALA A 18 8.93 23.08 9.71
CA ALA A 18 9.68 21.86 9.48
C ALA A 18 8.95 20.63 10.07
N LEU A 19 8.39 20.74 11.27
CA LEU A 19 7.60 19.65 11.87
C LEU A 19 6.32 19.35 11.08
N ILE A 20 5.60 20.39 10.62
CA ILE A 20 4.40 20.20 9.81
C ILE A 20 4.74 19.54 8.46
N CYS A 21 5.83 19.97 7.81
CA CYS A 21 6.27 19.40 6.54
C CYS A 21 6.86 17.99 6.69
N ALA A 22 7.43 17.64 7.84
CA ALA A 22 8.03 16.33 8.08
C ALA A 22 6.99 15.19 8.00
N ILE A 23 5.75 15.44 8.43
CA ILE A 23 4.69 14.42 8.47
C ILE A 23 4.37 13.86 7.06
N PRO A 24 4.03 14.67 6.05
CA PRO A 24 3.77 14.17 4.70
C PRO A 24 5.03 13.95 3.85
N ALA A 25 6.23 14.31 4.34
CA ALA A 25 7.45 14.32 3.53
C ALA A 25 7.72 12.96 2.87
N GLN A 26 7.55 11.86 3.61
CA GLN A 26 7.72 10.50 3.10
C GLN A 26 6.73 10.19 1.98
N ALA A 27 5.44 10.45 2.20
CA ALA A 27 4.41 10.20 1.19
C ALA A 27 4.64 11.04 -0.08
N VAL A 28 5.06 12.31 0.07
CA VAL A 28 5.40 13.17 -1.07
C VAL A 28 6.63 12.64 -1.81
N TYR A 29 7.66 12.19 -1.08
CA TYR A 29 8.84 11.58 -1.67
C TYR A 29 8.46 10.34 -2.50
N THR A 30 7.72 9.40 -1.92
CA THR A 30 7.23 8.20 -2.60
C THR A 30 6.38 8.55 -3.82
N HIS A 31 5.53 9.57 -3.73
CA HIS A 31 4.73 10.01 -4.87
C HIS A 31 5.58 10.57 -6.02
N LEU A 32 6.73 11.17 -5.74
CA LEU A 32 7.61 11.74 -6.76
C LEU A 32 8.57 10.71 -7.36
N THR A 33 9.22 9.90 -6.52
CA THR A 33 10.27 8.96 -6.93
C THR A 33 9.77 7.54 -7.17
N GLY A 34 8.60 7.19 -6.64
CA GLY A 34 8.09 5.83 -6.67
C GLY A 34 7.65 5.37 -8.05
N GLN A 35 7.87 4.07 -8.29
CA GLN A 35 7.43 3.32 -9.46
C GLN A 35 5.94 2.99 -9.34
N THR A 36 5.20 3.09 -10.45
CA THR A 36 3.78 2.75 -10.48
C THR A 36 3.59 1.24 -10.52
N VAL A 37 2.86 0.72 -9.54
CA VAL A 37 2.54 -0.69 -9.32
C VAL A 37 1.02 -0.86 -9.32
N ILE A 38 0.54 -1.95 -9.89
CA ILE A 38 -0.89 -2.25 -9.97
C ILE A 38 -1.18 -3.41 -9.02
N LEU A 39 -2.00 -3.17 -7.99
CA LEU A 39 -2.38 -4.18 -7.03
C LEU A 39 -3.81 -4.64 -7.27
N GLN A 40 -4.01 -5.96 -7.35
CA GLN A 40 -5.34 -6.54 -7.41
C GLN A 40 -5.99 -6.56 -6.03
N THR A 41 -7.25 -6.11 -5.95
CA THR A 41 -8.03 -6.20 -4.72
C THR A 41 -8.74 -7.54 -4.62
N VAL A 42 -9.04 -7.94 -3.38
CA VAL A 42 -9.92 -9.07 -3.09
C VAL A 42 -11.24 -8.57 -2.49
N PRO A 43 -12.37 -9.24 -2.76
CA PRO A 43 -13.63 -8.92 -2.13
C PRO A 43 -13.49 -8.96 -0.60
N VAL A 44 -13.99 -7.92 0.03
CA VAL A 44 -14.16 -7.82 1.49
C VAL A 44 -15.64 -7.78 1.79
N ASP A 45 -16.03 -8.19 3.00
CA ASP A 45 -17.44 -8.22 3.39
C ASP A 45 -18.11 -6.84 3.12
N PRO A 46 -19.26 -6.81 2.41
CA PRO A 46 -19.95 -5.56 2.06
C PRO A 46 -20.27 -4.66 3.25
N TYR A 47 -20.44 -5.24 4.44
CA TYR A 47 -20.73 -4.49 5.66
C TYR A 47 -19.46 -3.98 6.37
N ASP A 48 -18.30 -4.57 6.11
CA ASP A 48 -17.01 -4.10 6.65
C ASP A 48 -16.37 -3.00 5.80
N LEU A 49 -16.73 -2.87 4.51
CA LEU A 49 -16.36 -1.72 3.67
C LEU A 49 -16.92 -0.39 4.19
N LEU A 50 -18.00 -0.42 4.98
CA LEU A 50 -18.83 0.74 5.27
C LEU A 50 -18.79 1.18 6.75
N ARG A 51 -17.79 0.72 7.52
CA ARG A 51 -17.58 1.18 8.90
C ARG A 51 -16.90 2.56 8.92
N GLY A 52 -17.68 3.61 8.64
CA GLY A 52 -17.28 5.02 8.85
C GLY A 52 -17.05 5.83 7.58
N TYR A 53 -16.11 6.79 7.64
CA TYR A 53 -15.76 7.70 6.54
C TYR A 53 -14.72 7.11 5.57
N SER A 54 -14.22 5.90 5.86
CA SER A 54 -13.20 5.19 5.09
C SER A 54 -13.72 3.86 4.58
N GLN A 55 -13.25 3.45 3.40
CA GLN A 55 -13.41 2.10 2.88
C GLN A 55 -12.16 1.26 3.14
N THR A 56 -12.37 0.01 3.53
CA THR A 56 -11.30 -0.96 3.79
C THR A 56 -11.00 -1.77 2.54
N LEU A 57 -9.84 -1.58 1.93
CA LEU A 57 -9.36 -2.37 0.81
C LEU A 57 -8.51 -3.54 1.31
N ARG A 58 -8.62 -4.69 0.64
CA ARG A 58 -7.68 -5.80 0.80
C ARG A 58 -7.11 -6.18 -0.55
N TYR A 59 -5.87 -6.65 -0.53
CA TYR A 59 -5.13 -7.02 -1.73
C TYR A 59 -4.95 -8.51 -1.84
N GLU A 60 -4.83 -9.00 -3.07
CA GLU A 60 -4.58 -10.41 -3.35
C GLU A 60 -3.25 -10.92 -2.77
N ILE A 61 -2.29 -9.99 -2.59
CA ILE A 61 -0.97 -10.27 -2.02
C ILE A 61 -0.96 -10.24 -0.47
N SER A 62 -2.04 -9.78 0.17
CA SER A 62 -2.11 -9.63 1.63
C SER A 62 -2.33 -10.92 2.42
N PRO A 63 -3.15 -11.91 2.01
CA PRO A 63 -3.47 -13.06 2.86
C PRO A 63 -2.21 -13.83 3.27
N LEU A 64 -2.08 -14.15 4.56
CA LEU A 64 -0.93 -14.87 5.08
C LEU A 64 -0.71 -16.20 4.34
N ALA A 65 -1.77 -16.93 4.02
CA ALA A 65 -1.68 -18.17 3.26
C ALA A 65 -0.99 -17.99 1.88
N ARG A 66 -1.30 -16.90 1.16
CA ARG A 66 -0.63 -16.58 -0.12
C ARG A 66 0.83 -16.23 0.08
N VAL A 67 1.12 -15.51 1.16
CA VAL A 67 2.47 -15.04 1.49
C VAL A 67 3.38 -16.18 1.93
N GLN A 68 2.85 -17.17 2.66
CA GLN A 68 3.56 -18.37 3.09
C GLN A 68 4.03 -19.23 1.92
N ASP A 69 3.25 -19.24 0.83
CA ASP A 69 3.58 -19.97 -0.39
C ASP A 69 4.68 -19.26 -1.22
N LEU A 70 5.06 -18.03 -0.88
CA LEU A 70 6.07 -17.29 -1.61
C LEU A 70 7.49 -17.80 -1.32
N PRO A 71 8.34 -17.89 -2.36
CA PRO A 71 9.78 -18.09 -2.18
C PRO A 71 10.38 -17.08 -1.20
N GLY A 72 11.13 -17.60 -0.21
CA GLY A 72 11.79 -16.79 0.82
C GLY A 72 11.05 -16.72 2.15
N TRP A 73 9.81 -17.23 2.25
CA TRP A 73 9.06 -17.29 3.50
C TRP A 73 9.83 -17.99 4.63
N GLU A 74 10.42 -19.15 4.36
CA GLU A 74 11.21 -19.90 5.36
C GLU A 74 12.40 -19.09 5.90
N THR A 75 12.98 -18.21 5.08
CA THR A 75 14.07 -17.32 5.49
C THR A 75 13.55 -16.21 6.40
N VAL A 76 12.38 -15.64 6.10
CA VAL A 76 11.71 -14.69 6.99
C VAL A 76 11.50 -15.32 8.35
N VAL A 77 10.84 -16.49 8.39
CA VAL A 77 10.60 -17.23 9.64
C VAL A 77 11.90 -17.43 10.39
N ARG A 78 12.95 -17.97 9.76
CA ARG A 78 14.24 -18.23 10.41
C ARG A 78 14.91 -16.98 10.97
N GLN A 79 14.79 -15.85 10.29
CA GLN A 79 15.41 -14.58 10.71
C GLN A 79 14.65 -13.90 11.84
N THR A 80 13.36 -14.15 11.96
CA THR A 80 12.46 -13.53 12.95
C THR A 80 12.09 -14.47 14.08
N HIS A 81 12.43 -15.76 13.94
CA HIS A 81 12.04 -16.83 14.85
C HIS A 81 12.49 -16.52 16.27
N ARG A 82 11.50 -16.36 17.15
CA ARG A 82 11.69 -16.43 18.60
C ARG A 82 11.43 -17.88 19.02
N LEU A 83 12.20 -18.38 19.98
CA LEU A 83 12.11 -19.76 20.45
C LEU A 83 10.63 -20.16 20.66
N ASP A 84 10.21 -21.25 20.00
CA ASP A 84 8.88 -21.90 20.06
C ASP A 84 7.75 -21.41 19.13
N GLU A 85 8.01 -20.55 18.13
CA GLU A 85 6.96 -20.07 17.20
C GLU A 85 7.15 -20.54 15.74
N THR A 86 6.12 -21.14 15.13
CA THR A 86 6.14 -21.55 13.70
C THR A 86 5.87 -20.39 12.73
N LEU A 87 5.50 -19.22 13.25
CA LEU A 87 5.20 -18.01 12.50
C LEU A 87 6.05 -16.84 13.03
N PRO A 88 6.39 -15.86 12.18
CA PRO A 88 6.98 -14.62 12.66
C PRO A 88 6.01 -13.91 13.63
N PRO A 89 6.53 -13.16 14.63
CA PRO A 89 5.68 -12.41 15.54
C PRO A 89 4.92 -11.31 14.79
N ASP A 90 3.74 -10.95 15.30
CA ASP A 90 3.00 -9.77 14.84
C ASP A 90 3.86 -8.51 14.85
N GLY A 91 3.65 -7.64 13.87
CA GLY A 91 4.47 -6.44 13.67
C GLY A 91 5.76 -6.70 12.90
N THR A 92 6.02 -7.95 12.47
CA THR A 92 7.21 -8.26 11.66
C THR A 92 7.15 -7.52 10.33
N THR A 93 8.13 -6.65 10.07
CA THR A 93 8.29 -6.03 8.76
C THR A 93 8.75 -7.05 7.73
N VAL A 94 8.07 -7.06 6.58
CA VAL A 94 8.39 -7.90 5.43
C VAL A 94 8.36 -7.08 4.14
N TYR A 95 9.10 -7.54 3.14
CA TYR A 95 9.17 -6.97 1.80
C TYR A 95 8.67 -8.00 0.81
N VAL A 96 7.54 -7.73 0.19
CA VAL A 96 6.98 -8.58 -0.87
C VAL A 96 7.49 -8.08 -2.21
N ILE A 97 8.19 -8.93 -2.95
CA ILE A 97 8.71 -8.61 -4.27
C ILE A 97 7.62 -8.88 -5.29
N LEU A 98 7.26 -7.84 -6.02
CA LEU A 98 6.26 -7.85 -7.07
C LEU A 98 6.95 -7.79 -8.43
N GLN A 99 6.40 -8.51 -9.40
CA GLN A 99 6.87 -8.58 -10.77
C GLN A 99 5.85 -7.95 -11.71
N ALA A 100 6.32 -7.05 -12.57
CA ALA A 100 5.52 -6.46 -13.63
C ALA A 100 4.99 -7.53 -14.60
N PRO A 101 3.77 -7.38 -15.11
CA PRO A 101 3.25 -8.25 -16.17
C PRO A 101 4.10 -8.11 -17.44
N GLU A 102 4.31 -9.23 -18.16
CA GLU A 102 5.14 -9.27 -19.38
C GLU A 102 4.54 -8.49 -20.55
N THR A 103 3.24 -8.21 -20.49
CA THR A 103 2.50 -7.58 -21.56
C THR A 103 2.20 -6.12 -21.24
N ASP A 104 2.89 -5.20 -21.91
CA ASP A 104 2.61 -3.76 -21.92
C ASP A 104 1.42 -3.43 -22.82
N ASN A 105 0.36 -4.24 -22.73
CA ASN A 105 -0.88 -3.92 -23.42
C ASN A 105 -1.54 -2.81 -22.63
N GLN A 106 -1.87 -1.71 -23.31
CA GLN A 106 -2.67 -0.60 -22.78
C GLN A 106 -4.13 -1.04 -22.53
N THR A 107 -4.33 -2.07 -21.72
CA THR A 107 -5.65 -2.50 -21.27
C THR A 107 -6.14 -1.56 -20.17
N SER A 108 -7.44 -1.31 -20.17
CA SER A 108 -8.12 -0.61 -19.08
C SER A 108 -9.09 -1.61 -18.43
N PRO A 109 -8.86 -2.04 -17.18
CA PRO A 109 -7.77 -1.63 -16.29
C PRO A 109 -6.40 -2.24 -16.66
N PRO A 110 -5.29 -1.66 -16.17
CA PRO A 110 -3.96 -2.24 -16.30
C PRO A 110 -3.86 -3.62 -15.62
N PRO A 111 -3.05 -4.54 -16.15
CA PRO A 111 -2.86 -5.86 -15.53
C PRO A 111 -2.15 -5.73 -14.16
N PRO A 112 -2.58 -6.52 -13.16
CA PRO A 112 -1.98 -6.47 -11.83
C PRO A 112 -0.59 -7.10 -11.81
N TRP A 113 0.25 -6.59 -10.91
CA TRP A 113 1.55 -7.14 -10.60
C TRP A 113 1.40 -8.38 -9.73
N ARG A 114 2.31 -9.35 -9.91
CA ARG A 114 2.27 -10.62 -9.17
C ARG A 114 3.36 -10.67 -8.11
N ALA A 115 3.01 -11.12 -6.91
CA ALA A 115 4.00 -11.44 -5.89
C ALA A 115 4.81 -12.68 -6.31
N ILE A 116 6.14 -12.59 -6.26
CA ILE A 116 7.06 -13.64 -6.68
C ILE A 116 8.01 -14.11 -5.58
N ALA A 117 8.20 -13.30 -4.53
CA ALA A 117 9.06 -13.63 -3.41
C ALA A 117 8.74 -12.75 -2.20
N ILE A 118 9.22 -13.17 -1.03
CA ILE A 118 9.16 -12.39 0.20
C ILE A 118 10.52 -12.40 0.91
N ARG A 119 10.86 -11.28 1.56
CA ARG A 119 12.10 -11.12 2.35
C ARG A 119 11.82 -10.35 3.63
N HIS A 120 12.63 -10.57 4.66
CA HIS A 120 12.55 -9.78 5.89
C HIS A 120 13.35 -8.46 5.78
N GLN A 121 14.43 -8.49 5.01
CA GLN A 121 15.31 -7.34 4.78
C GLN A 121 14.97 -6.63 3.46
N PRO A 122 15.13 -5.30 3.38
CA PRO A 122 14.92 -4.55 2.14
C PRO A 122 15.87 -5.08 1.06
N PRO A 123 15.37 -5.46 -0.12
CA PRO A 123 16.24 -5.88 -1.20
C PRO A 123 17.03 -4.71 -1.74
N VAL A 124 18.31 -4.97 -2.04
CA VAL A 124 19.19 -4.05 -2.76
C VAL A 124 19.31 -4.63 -4.17
N ASP A 125 19.16 -3.79 -5.18
CA ASP A 125 19.30 -4.14 -6.61
C ASP A 125 18.20 -5.06 -7.18
N LEU A 126 16.95 -4.60 -7.16
CA LEU A 126 15.89 -5.22 -7.95
C LEU A 126 15.99 -4.76 -9.42
N PRO A 127 15.68 -5.64 -10.39
CA PRO A 127 15.55 -5.23 -11.79
C PRO A 127 14.37 -4.26 -11.97
N ASP A 128 14.42 -3.39 -12.99
CA ASP A 128 13.40 -2.34 -13.25
C ASP A 128 11.96 -2.87 -13.37
N ASN A 129 11.78 -4.14 -13.68
CA ASN A 129 10.47 -4.79 -13.78
C ASN A 129 10.00 -5.43 -12.45
N GLN A 130 10.73 -5.23 -11.37
CA GLN A 130 10.41 -5.68 -10.02
C GLN A 130 10.45 -4.54 -9.02
N VAL A 131 9.66 -4.68 -7.98
CA VAL A 131 9.61 -3.70 -6.89
C VAL A 131 9.31 -4.43 -5.59
N ALA A 132 9.88 -3.97 -4.49
CA ALA A 132 9.55 -4.50 -3.17
C ALA A 132 8.56 -3.56 -2.50
N ILE A 133 7.42 -4.08 -2.08
CA ILE A 133 6.49 -3.36 -1.23
C ILE A 133 6.71 -3.79 0.22
N GLN A 134 6.93 -2.80 1.10
CA GLN A 134 7.05 -3.01 2.54
C GLN A 134 5.66 -3.22 3.13
N GLY A 135 5.53 -4.22 4.01
CA GLY A 135 4.34 -4.45 4.78
C GLY A 135 4.65 -4.95 6.19
N GLU A 136 3.64 -4.92 7.03
CA GLU A 136 3.67 -5.41 8.40
C GLU A 136 2.82 -6.68 8.50
N LEU A 137 3.44 -7.76 8.97
CA LEU A 137 2.76 -9.03 9.21
C LEU A 137 1.86 -8.92 10.44
N ASN A 138 0.64 -9.44 10.33
CA ASN A 138 -0.20 -9.80 11.45
C ASN A 138 -0.66 -11.27 11.35
N ASP A 139 -1.41 -11.73 12.35
CA ASP A 139 -1.97 -13.09 12.46
C ASP A 139 -2.52 -13.71 11.15
N ASN A 140 -3.07 -12.92 10.23
CA ASN A 140 -3.73 -13.44 9.03
C ASN A 140 -3.42 -12.71 7.71
N TRP A 141 -2.73 -11.59 7.77
CA TRP A 141 -2.57 -10.64 6.67
C TRP A 141 -1.23 -9.92 6.75
N VAL A 142 -0.76 -9.44 5.61
CA VAL A 142 0.26 -8.41 5.51
C VAL A 142 -0.43 -7.09 5.19
N ASN A 143 -0.22 -6.10 6.03
CA ASN A 143 -0.74 -4.74 5.84
C ASN A 143 0.34 -3.86 5.21
N TYR A 144 0.03 -3.21 4.10
CA TYR A 144 0.95 -2.36 3.34
C TYR A 144 0.76 -0.87 3.62
N GLY A 145 -0.13 -0.50 4.53
CA GLY A 145 -0.50 0.90 4.78
C GLY A 145 -1.41 1.48 3.69
N LEU A 146 -2.02 0.61 2.88
CA LEU A 146 -2.88 0.96 1.75
C LEU A 146 -4.35 0.56 2.00
N GLU A 147 -4.61 -0.13 3.10
CA GLU A 147 -5.88 -0.81 3.39
C GLU A 147 -7.02 0.15 3.73
N GLN A 148 -6.75 1.40 4.11
CA GLN A 148 -7.79 2.37 4.46
C GLN A 148 -7.79 3.56 3.51
N TYR A 149 -8.95 3.82 2.91
CA TYR A 149 -9.10 4.93 1.97
C TYR A 149 -10.33 5.79 2.24
N TYR A 150 -10.19 7.11 2.14
CA TYR A 150 -11.25 8.09 2.40
C TYR A 150 -11.80 8.69 1.11
N PHE A 151 -13.04 8.34 0.75
CA PHE A 151 -13.73 8.98 -0.38
C PHE A 151 -14.39 10.31 0.03
N PRO A 152 -14.29 11.37 -0.79
CA PRO A 152 -15.05 12.60 -0.60
C PRO A 152 -16.54 12.32 -0.54
N GLU A 153 -17.25 12.94 0.41
CA GLU A 153 -18.65 12.64 0.72
C GLU A 153 -19.56 12.70 -0.50
N ALA A 154 -19.37 13.71 -1.36
CA ALA A 154 -20.15 13.92 -2.58
C ALA A 154 -20.06 12.76 -3.59
N GLN A 155 -19.01 11.94 -3.55
CA GLN A 155 -18.80 10.82 -4.48
C GLN A 155 -19.08 9.45 -3.84
N ARG A 156 -19.36 9.41 -2.52
CA ARG A 156 -19.47 8.15 -1.77
C ARG A 156 -20.56 7.25 -2.28
N ASP A 157 -21.80 7.74 -2.37
CA ASP A 157 -22.92 6.91 -2.75
C ASP A 157 -22.73 6.32 -4.15
N LYS A 158 -22.16 7.12 -5.06
CA LYS A 158 -21.84 6.67 -6.42
C LYS A 158 -20.82 5.53 -6.40
N ILE A 159 -19.73 5.70 -5.64
CA ILE A 159 -18.64 4.72 -5.57
C ILE A 159 -19.10 3.46 -4.82
N ASN A 160 -19.81 3.60 -3.71
CA ASN A 160 -20.36 2.50 -2.92
C ASN A 160 -21.31 1.63 -3.76
N ASN A 161 -22.27 2.25 -4.45
CA ASN A 161 -23.19 1.53 -5.32
C ASN A 161 -22.45 0.77 -6.43
N ARG A 162 -21.38 1.36 -6.97
CA ARG A 162 -20.56 0.73 -8.00
C ARG A 162 -19.77 -0.44 -7.43
N ILE A 163 -19.07 -0.27 -6.31
CA ILE A 163 -18.32 -1.35 -5.66
C ILE A 163 -19.24 -2.53 -5.33
N ASN A 164 -20.43 -2.27 -4.80
CA ASN A 164 -21.42 -3.32 -4.54
C ASN A 164 -21.84 -4.08 -5.81
N GLN A 165 -21.95 -3.39 -6.96
CA GLN A 165 -22.21 -4.06 -8.25
C GLN A 165 -21.04 -4.92 -8.72
N PHE A 166 -19.80 -4.46 -8.55
CA PHE A 166 -18.61 -5.19 -8.96
C PHE A 166 -18.27 -6.36 -8.02
N GLN A 167 -18.51 -6.24 -6.71
CA GLN A 167 -18.25 -7.32 -5.75
C GLN A 167 -19.17 -8.53 -5.93
N ASN A 168 -20.41 -8.31 -6.36
CA ASN A 168 -21.34 -9.40 -6.70
C ASN A 168 -20.93 -10.14 -7.99
N ASN A 169 -19.93 -9.64 -8.71
CA ASN A 169 -19.35 -10.30 -9.87
C ASN A 169 -17.87 -10.67 -9.61
N PRO A 170 -17.60 -11.91 -9.16
CA PRO A 170 -16.24 -12.35 -8.85
C PRO A 170 -15.28 -12.33 -10.06
N GLU A 171 -15.80 -12.18 -11.29
CA GLU A 171 -14.99 -12.08 -12.51
C GLU A 171 -14.44 -10.66 -12.77
N ARG A 172 -14.77 -9.67 -11.94
CA ARG A 172 -14.31 -8.27 -12.11
C ARG A 172 -13.69 -7.67 -10.83
N PRO A 173 -12.61 -8.26 -10.29
CA PRO A 173 -11.84 -7.61 -9.23
C PRO A 173 -11.30 -6.27 -9.75
N PHE A 174 -11.42 -5.23 -8.94
CA PHE A 174 -10.86 -3.92 -9.25
C PHE A 174 -9.39 -3.83 -8.84
N VAL A 175 -8.64 -2.94 -9.48
CA VAL A 175 -7.20 -2.76 -9.22
C VAL A 175 -6.93 -1.38 -8.65
N VAL A 176 -5.89 -1.28 -7.83
CA VAL A 176 -5.38 -0.02 -7.27
C VAL A 176 -4.04 0.28 -7.88
N GLU A 177 -3.87 1.48 -8.42
CA GLU A 177 -2.56 2.02 -8.78
C GLU A 177 -1.90 2.60 -7.53
N VAL A 178 -0.66 2.20 -7.31
CA VAL A 178 0.12 2.56 -6.14
C VAL A 178 1.49 3.01 -6.61
N LYS A 179 2.07 4.02 -5.97
CA LYS A 179 3.50 4.32 -6.13
C LYS A 179 4.29 3.68 -5.02
N VAL A 180 5.35 2.97 -5.37
CA VAL A 180 6.25 2.32 -4.43
C VAL A 180 7.67 2.84 -4.63
N ASP A 181 8.30 3.35 -3.58
CA ASP A 181 9.67 3.85 -3.64
C ASP A 181 10.71 2.75 -3.37
N GLU A 182 12.00 3.10 -3.51
CA GLU A 182 13.12 2.18 -3.28
C GLU A 182 13.17 1.61 -1.86
N GLY A 183 12.60 2.32 -0.87
CA GLY A 183 12.48 1.85 0.50
C GLY A 183 11.30 0.90 0.71
N GLY A 184 10.47 0.70 -0.31
CA GLY A 184 9.26 -0.10 -0.28
C GLY A 184 8.04 0.60 0.31
N ASN A 185 8.12 1.90 0.59
CA ASN A 185 6.96 2.66 1.03
C ASN A 185 5.98 2.77 -0.12
N ALA A 186 4.69 2.66 0.19
CA ALA A 186 3.64 2.64 -0.80
C ALA A 186 2.64 3.76 -0.56
N VAL A 187 2.22 4.42 -1.64
CA VAL A 187 1.17 5.46 -1.61
C VAL A 187 0.13 5.15 -2.68
N PRO A 188 -1.17 5.06 -2.34
CA PRO A 188 -2.20 4.82 -3.31
C PRO A 188 -2.40 6.06 -4.20
N ILE A 189 -2.58 5.86 -5.51
CA ILE A 189 -2.73 6.94 -6.51
C ILE A 189 -4.13 6.96 -7.14
N SER A 190 -4.64 5.78 -7.50
CA SER A 190 -5.99 5.68 -8.06
C SER A 190 -6.57 4.29 -7.94
N LEU A 191 -7.89 4.21 -8.07
CA LEU A 191 -8.70 3.00 -8.07
C LEU A 191 -9.35 2.83 -9.44
N TRP A 192 -9.28 1.63 -10.00
CA TRP A 192 -9.95 1.26 -11.24
C TRP A 192 -11.17 0.38 -10.98
N LEU A 193 -12.37 0.91 -11.20
CA LEU A 193 -13.63 0.15 -11.12
C LEU A 193 -14.08 -0.23 -12.53
N GLY A 194 -13.55 -1.36 -13.04
CA GLY A 194 -13.66 -1.72 -14.46
C GLY A 194 -12.82 -0.76 -15.31
N GLU A 195 -13.43 -0.13 -16.30
CA GLU A 195 -12.74 0.86 -17.18
C GLU A 195 -12.67 2.27 -16.56
N GLU A 196 -13.33 2.52 -15.43
CA GLU A 196 -13.34 3.84 -14.82
C GLU A 196 -12.24 4.01 -13.78
N LYS A 197 -11.45 5.07 -13.95
CA LYS A 197 -10.37 5.47 -13.05
C LYS A 197 -10.82 6.57 -12.09
N TYR A 198 -10.66 6.32 -10.80
CA TYR A 198 -10.92 7.25 -9.71
C TYR A 198 -9.58 7.63 -9.08
N ARG A 199 -9.18 8.89 -9.19
CA ARG A 199 -7.96 9.38 -8.52
C ARG A 199 -8.25 9.71 -7.06
N PHE A 200 -7.23 9.48 -6.24
CA PHE A 200 -7.21 9.87 -4.85
C PHE A 200 -6.77 11.33 -4.68
#